data_AF-F0Y8G9-F1
#
_entry.id   AF-F0Y8G9-F1
#
_cell.length_a   1.000
_cell.length_b   1.000
_cell.length_c   1.000
_cell.angle_alpha   90.00
_cell.angle_beta   90.00
_cell.angle_gamma   90.00
#
_symmetry.space_group_name_H-M   'P 1'
#
loop_
_entity.id
_entity.type
_entity.pdbx_description
1 polymer ?
#
loop_
_entity_poly.entity_id
_entity_poly.type
_entity_poly.pdbx_seq_one_letter_code
_entity_poly.pdbx_strand_id
1 'polypeptide(L)'
;LSRLAPRSAIRPHCAPTNLRLTCHLGLAVPPGGGCRIRVGADWRTWAEGRCLLFDDSFEHEVRNDTDRARVVLLLRFFHPDLAPARRGA
;
A
#
# COMPACT_ATOMS: atom_id res chain seq x y z
N LEU A 1 4.05 -3.84 10.20
CA LEU A 1 4.88 -2.72 9.69
C LEU A 1 5.50 -3.11 8.36
N SER A 2 5.69 -2.19 7.43
CA SER A 2 6.36 -2.41 6.14
C SER A 2 7.39 -1.31 5.88
N ARG A 3 8.64 -1.70 5.59
CA ARG A 3 9.75 -0.79 5.28
C ARG A 3 10.22 -1.04 3.85
N LEU A 4 10.35 0.03 3.08
CA LEU A 4 10.98 0.00 1.75
C LEU A 4 12.30 0.78 1.80
N ALA A 5 13.39 0.13 1.36
CA ALA A 5 14.73 0.70 1.39
C ALA A 5 14.86 1.90 0.43
N PRO A 6 15.86 2.79 0.63
CA PRO A 6 16.24 3.78 -0.37
C PRO A 6 16.48 3.13 -1.73
N ARG A 7 16.21 3.87 -2.80
CA ARG A 7 16.52 3.47 -4.19
C ARG A 7 16.05 2.04 -4.54
N SER A 8 14.86 1.67 -4.10
CA SER A 8 14.33 0.32 -4.29
C SER A 8 12.90 0.33 -4.82
N ALA A 9 12.50 -0.78 -5.43
CA ALA A 9 11.18 -0.96 -5.99
C ALA A 9 10.63 -2.36 -5.70
N ILE A 10 9.31 -2.44 -5.61
CA ILE A 10 8.55 -3.69 -5.63
C ILE A 10 7.91 -3.76 -7.02
N ARG A 11 8.24 -4.81 -7.77
CA ARG A 11 7.74 -5.03 -9.14
C ARG A 11 6.20 -5.11 -9.15
N PRO A 12 5.55 -4.86 -10.30
CA PRO A 12 4.12 -5.04 -10.44
C PRO A 12 3.67 -6.43 -10.01
N HIS A 13 2.65 -6.50 -9.15
CA HIS A 13 2.05 -7.74 -8.66
C HIS A 13 0.62 -7.51 -8.18
N CYS A 14 -0.11 -8.60 -7.96
CA CYS A 14 -1.44 -8.59 -7.35
C CYS A 14 -1.42 -9.46 -6.09
N ALA A 15 -2.25 -9.11 -5.11
CA ALA A 15 -2.62 -10.02 -4.05
C ALA A 15 -3.51 -11.16 -4.60
N PRO A 16 -3.56 -12.32 -3.93
CA PRO A 16 -4.28 -13.48 -4.43
C PRO A 16 -5.81 -13.38 -4.28
N THR A 17 -6.34 -12.29 -3.71
CA THR A 17 -7.76 -12.18 -3.38
C THR A 17 -8.22 -10.73 -3.32
N ASN A 18 -9.48 -10.49 -3.70
CA ASN A 18 -10.22 -9.22 -3.56
C ASN A 18 -11.13 -9.20 -2.32
N LEU A 19 -11.02 -10.20 -1.44
CA LEU A 19 -11.85 -10.28 -0.22
C LEU A 19 -11.42 -9.29 0.88
N ARG A 20 -10.39 -8.49 0.62
CA ARG A 20 -9.82 -7.53 1.57
C ARG A 20 -9.42 -6.23 0.88
N LEU A 21 -9.33 -5.18 1.68
CA LEU A 21 -8.70 -3.92 1.33
C LEU A 21 -7.42 -3.72 2.16
N THR A 22 -6.45 -3.01 1.59
CA THR A 22 -5.18 -2.69 2.24
C THR A 22 -5.10 -1.19 2.53
N CYS A 23 -4.77 -0.84 3.77
CA CYS A 23 -4.51 0.52 4.20
C CYS A 23 -3.07 0.68 4.65
N HIS A 24 -2.40 1.69 4.11
CA HIS A 24 -1.07 2.10 4.54
C HIS A 24 -1.16 3.43 5.28
N LEU A 25 -0.90 3.41 6.60
CA LEU A 25 -0.68 4.63 7.37
C LEU A 25 0.80 5.02 7.28
N GLY A 26 1.09 6.22 6.78
CA GLY A 26 2.45 6.76 6.72
C GLY A 26 3.02 7.01 8.12
N LEU A 27 4.13 6.35 8.46
CA LEU A 27 4.82 6.54 9.75
C LEU A 27 6.10 7.34 9.61
N ALA A 28 6.92 7.01 8.61
CA ALA A 28 8.11 7.75 8.24
C ALA A 28 8.18 7.78 6.71
N VAL A 29 7.90 8.93 6.10
CA VAL A 29 7.76 9.06 4.65
C VAL A 29 8.64 10.21 4.16
N PRO A 30 9.66 9.92 3.32
CA PRO A 30 10.48 10.97 2.72
C PRO A 30 9.61 12.03 2.00
N PRO A 31 9.86 13.33 2.25
CA PRO A 31 9.09 14.40 1.63
C PRO A 31 9.36 14.50 0.12
N GLY A 32 8.55 15.29 -0.60
CA GLY A 32 8.77 15.57 -2.03
C GLY A 32 8.24 14.50 -3.00
N GLY A 33 7.51 13.49 -2.52
CA GLY A 33 6.75 12.58 -3.39
C GLY A 33 7.57 11.52 -4.13
N GLY A 34 8.87 11.36 -3.82
CA GLY A 34 9.71 10.31 -4.41
C GLY A 34 9.36 8.88 -3.96
N CYS A 35 8.49 8.74 -2.95
CA CYS A 35 7.87 7.47 -2.57
C CYS A 35 6.44 7.39 -3.13
N ARG A 36 6.21 6.47 -4.07
CA ARG A 36 4.94 6.34 -4.78
C ARG A 36 4.50 4.89 -4.98
N ILE A 37 3.19 4.70 -5.06
CA ILE A 37 2.53 3.45 -5.43
C ILE A 37 1.66 3.70 -6.66
N ARG A 38 1.71 2.79 -7.63
CA ARG A 38 0.71 2.71 -8.68
C ARG A 38 -0.28 1.63 -8.31
N VAL A 39 -1.58 1.90 -8.43
CA VAL A 39 -2.64 0.90 -8.32
C VAL A 39 -3.51 1.01 -9.57
N GLY A 40 -3.52 -0.04 -10.40
CA GLY A 40 -4.06 0.06 -11.75
C GLY A 40 -3.32 1.12 -12.58
N ALA A 41 -4.03 2.16 -13.02
CA ALA A 41 -3.47 3.27 -13.78
C ALA A 41 -3.03 4.47 -12.92
N ASP A 42 -3.43 4.51 -11.64
CA ASP A 42 -3.29 5.69 -10.80
C ASP A 42 -2.02 5.64 -9.96
N TRP A 43 -1.20 6.70 -10.07
CA TRP A 43 -0.08 6.94 -9.15
C TRP A 43 -0.53 7.76 -7.94
N ARG A 44 -0.14 7.31 -6.74
CA ARG A 44 -0.41 7.96 -5.46
C ARG A 44 0.88 8.02 -4.64
N THR A 45 0.94 8.96 -3.69
CA THR A 45 2.05 9.12 -2.76
C THR A 45 1.57 8.97 -1.32
N TRP A 46 2.48 8.62 -0.41
CA TRP A 46 2.20 8.62 1.03
C TRP A 46 2.49 9.99 1.65
N ALA A 47 1.82 10.26 2.77
CA ALA A 47 2.17 11.34 3.68
C ALA A 47 2.15 10.80 5.12
N GLU A 48 3.04 11.31 5.98
CA GLU A 48 3.07 10.94 7.39
C GLU A 48 1.74 11.30 8.08
N GLY A 49 1.26 10.40 8.94
CA GLY A 49 -0.01 10.54 9.64
C GLY A 49 -1.25 10.39 8.75
N ARG A 50 -1.10 10.08 7.46
CA ARG A 50 -2.23 9.89 6.53
C ARG A 50 -2.35 8.44 6.08
N CYS A 51 -3.60 8.01 5.91
CA CYS A 51 -3.95 6.70 5.37
C CYS A 51 -4.08 6.76 3.85
N LEU A 52 -3.45 5.80 3.18
CA LEU A 52 -3.68 5.48 1.77
C LEU A 52 -4.36 4.11 1.72
N LEU A 53 -5.65 4.10 1.36
CA LEU A 53 -6.46 2.90 1.21
C LEU A 53 -6.53 2.50 -0.27
N PHE A 54 -6.33 1.22 -0.55
CA PHE A 54 -6.41 0.67 -1.90
C PHE A 54 -6.77 -0.82 -1.85
N ASP A 55 -7.25 -1.34 -2.96
CA ASP A 55 -7.46 -2.78 -3.15
C ASP A 55 -6.17 -3.39 -3.73
N ASP A 56 -5.51 -4.25 -2.95
CA ASP A 56 -4.27 -4.91 -3.37
C ASP A 56 -4.50 -6.07 -4.37
N SER A 57 -5.77 -6.40 -4.71
CA SER A 57 -6.08 -7.35 -5.78
C SER A 57 -5.84 -6.78 -7.18
N PHE A 58 -5.86 -5.45 -7.33
CA PHE A 58 -5.44 -4.79 -8.56
C PHE A 58 -3.92 -4.81 -8.67
N GLU A 59 -3.40 -4.84 -9.91
CA GLU A 59 -1.97 -4.75 -10.12
C GLU A 59 -1.43 -3.46 -9.52
N HIS A 60 -0.39 -3.61 -8.69
CA HIS A 60 0.28 -2.49 -8.07
C HIS A 60 1.79 -2.67 -8.07
N GLU A 61 2.49 -1.55 -8.22
CA GLU A 61 3.94 -1.46 -8.08
C GLU A 61 4.30 -0.35 -7.10
N VAL A 62 5.46 -0.47 -6.47
CA VAL A 62 5.91 0.49 -5.48
C VAL A 62 7.32 0.96 -5.78
N ARG A 63 7.56 2.26 -5.69
CA ARG A 63 8.88 2.86 -5.88
C ARG A 63 9.26 3.74 -4.71
N ASN A 64 10.50 3.59 -4.27
CA ASN A 64 11.18 4.55 -3.41
C ASN A 64 12.41 5.07 -4.16
N ASP A 65 12.21 6.18 -4.85
CA ASP A 65 13.25 6.84 -5.62
C ASP A 65 14.11 7.77 -4.73
N THR A 66 13.87 7.81 -3.41
CA THR A 66 14.59 8.67 -2.45
C THR A 66 15.82 7.99 -1.84
N ASP A 67 16.62 8.77 -1.13
CA ASP A 67 17.79 8.35 -0.36
C ASP A 67 17.45 7.89 1.07
N ARG A 68 16.17 7.95 1.47
CA ARG A 68 15.69 7.57 2.80
C ARG A 68 14.72 6.39 2.72
N ALA A 69 14.68 5.59 3.77
CA ALA A 69 13.71 4.51 3.87
C ALA A 69 12.29 5.07 4.05
N ARG A 70 11.30 4.37 3.50
CA ARG A 70 9.87 4.66 3.74
C ARG A 70 9.28 3.58 4.64
N VAL A 71 8.60 3.99 5.71
CA VAL A 71 7.96 3.10 6.68
C VAL A 71 6.47 3.40 6.75
N VAL A 72 5.65 2.36 6.60
CA VAL A 72 4.19 2.43 6.78
C VAL A 72 3.73 1.36 7.75
N LEU A 73 2.64 1.64 8.46
CA LEU A 73 1.83 0.60 9.07
C LEU A 73 0.88 0.04 8.02
N LEU A 74 1.07 -1.24 7.69
CA LEU A 74 0.18 -1.98 6.78
C LEU A 74 -0.92 -2.62 7.60
N LEU A 75 -2.16 -2.24 7.29
CA LEU A 75 -3.38 -2.76 7.86
C LEU A 75 -4.19 -3.40 6.74
N ARG A 76 -4.87 -4.52 7.04
CA ARG A 76 -5.77 -5.19 6.12
C ARG A 76 -7.11 -5.38 6.79
N PHE A 77 -8.17 -5.15 6.03
CA PHE A 77 -9.55 -5.27 6.48
C PHE A 77 -10.32 -6.10 5.47
N PHE A 78 -11.35 -6.82 5.90
CA PHE A 78 -12.26 -7.44 4.95
C PHE A 78 -12.92 -6.37 4.06
N HIS A 79 -13.13 -6.71 2.79
CA HIS A 79 -13.90 -5.86 1.89
C HIS A 79 -15.26 -5.57 2.55
N PRO A 80 -15.75 -4.32 2.54
CA PRO A 80 -16.97 -3.95 3.26
C PRO A 80 -18.17 -4.80 2.85
N ASP A 81 -18.26 -5.14 1.56
CA ASP A 81 -19.33 -5.98 1.00
C ASP A 81 -19.17 -7.49 1.28
N LEU A 82 -18.07 -7.90 1.92
CA LEU A 82 -17.92 -9.29 2.35
C LEU A 82 -18.83 -9.57 3.54
N ALA A 83 -19.85 -10.40 3.29
CA ALA A 83 -20.80 -10.85 4.30
C ALA A 83 -20.06 -11.36 5.56
N PRO A 84 -20.49 -10.98 6.79
CA PRO A 84 -19.79 -11.37 8.02
C PRO A 84 -19.55 -12.88 8.17
N ALA A 85 -20.51 -13.71 7.76
CA ALA A 85 -20.40 -15.17 7.81
C ALA A 85 -19.24 -15.74 6.97
N ARG A 86 -18.71 -14.98 6.01
CA ARG A 86 -17.60 -15.37 5.13
C ARG A 86 -16.22 -14.87 5.59
N ARG A 87 -16.14 -14.16 6.74
CA ARG A 87 -14.91 -13.53 7.24
C ARG A 87 -14.00 -14.46 8.05
N GLY A 88 -14.35 -15.74 8.17
CA GLY A 88 -13.56 -16.73 8.94
C GLY A 88 -13.62 -18.14 8.38
N ALA A 89 -14.03 -18.28 7.11
CA ALA A 89 -13.99 -19.53 6.36
C ALA A 89 -12.60 -19.76 5.74
#